data_AF-A0A7C3EHJ7-F1
#
_entry.id   AF-A0A7C3EHJ7-F1
#
_cell.length_a   1.000
_cell.length_b   1.000
_cell.length_c   1.000
_cell.angle_alpha   90.00
_cell.angle_beta   90.00
_cell.angle_gamma   90.00
#
_symmetry.space_group_name_H-M   'P 1'
#
loop_
_entity.id
_entity.type
_entity.pdbx_description
1 polymer ?
#
loop_
_entity_poly.entity_id
_entity_poly.type
_entity_poly.pdbx_seq_one_letter_code
_entity_poly.pdbx_strand_id
1 'polypeptide(L)'
;MSSLIATLFKKHSVIQDFKDALIALDSNFSFEREDILEIGQIYCERYPEAYSKRNTQNVQIGYFMARLCIVEKALADIPPHNRNAYRQIFYDMDSIENKINNLIQQCGCEQVAYEFVTITGRIKDLEALIDSLPRGMIKEKFIGGLSVIYNVIYLFHHFIKQCMQRNKEL
;
A
#
# COMPACT_ATOMS: atom_id res chain seq x y z
N MET A 1 21.77 6.39 -10.95
CA MET A 1 21.75 5.16 -10.12
C MET A 1 20.33 4.64 -10.15
N SER A 2 20.14 3.32 -10.26
CA SER A 2 18.80 2.72 -10.21
C SER A 2 18.27 2.80 -8.78
N SER A 3 16.99 3.14 -8.61
CA SER A 3 16.34 3.17 -7.31
C SER A 3 16.33 1.77 -6.68
N LEU A 4 16.33 1.75 -5.35
CA LEU A 4 16.38 0.51 -4.59
C LEU A 4 15.16 -0.38 -4.89
N ILE A 5 13.97 0.21 -4.92
CA ILE A 5 12.73 -0.53 -5.20
C ILE A 5 12.68 -1.06 -6.63
N ALA A 6 13.18 -0.30 -7.62
CA ALA A 6 13.28 -0.73 -9.01
C ALA A 6 14.26 -1.91 -9.13
N THR A 7 15.41 -1.82 -8.45
CA THR A 7 16.40 -2.89 -8.41
C THR A 7 15.84 -4.18 -7.79
N LEU A 8 15.13 -4.07 -6.66
CA LEU A 8 14.47 -5.20 -6.02
C LEU A 8 13.42 -5.81 -6.94
N PHE A 9 12.53 -4.99 -7.51
CA PHE A 9 11.49 -5.48 -8.41
C PHE A 9 12.10 -6.17 -9.64
N LYS A 10 13.18 -5.63 -10.20
CA LYS A 10 13.92 -6.25 -11.32
C LYS A 10 14.49 -7.62 -10.97
N LYS A 11 15.06 -7.77 -9.77
CA LYS A 11 15.67 -9.00 -9.28
C LYS A 11 14.65 -10.11 -8.99
N HIS A 12 13.46 -9.74 -8.52
CA HIS A 12 12.42 -10.68 -8.11
C HIS A 12 11.33 -10.79 -9.19
N SER A 13 11.35 -11.88 -9.96
CA SER A 13 10.34 -12.15 -11.00
C SER A 13 8.98 -12.54 -10.40
N VAL A 14 8.99 -13.17 -9.23
CA VAL A 14 7.80 -13.51 -8.45
C VAL A 14 7.43 -12.34 -7.54
N ILE A 15 6.17 -11.90 -7.62
CA ILE A 15 5.70 -10.72 -6.88
C ILE A 15 5.74 -10.91 -5.35
N GLN A 16 5.59 -12.15 -4.89
CA GLN A 16 5.68 -12.49 -3.47
C GLN A 16 7.12 -12.31 -2.94
N ASP A 17 8.13 -12.72 -3.71
CA ASP A 17 9.53 -12.48 -3.34
C ASP A 17 9.86 -10.98 -3.30
N PHE A 18 9.28 -10.18 -4.21
CA PHE A 18 9.41 -8.73 -4.17
C PHE A 18 8.76 -8.14 -2.92
N LYS A 19 7.57 -8.59 -2.54
CA LYS A 19 6.90 -8.18 -1.30
C LYS A 19 7.79 -8.45 -0.09
N ASP A 20 8.35 -9.64 0.02
CA ASP A 20 9.17 -10.02 1.17
C ASP A 20 10.47 -9.22 1.23
N ALA A 21 11.09 -8.95 0.06
CA ALA A 21 12.25 -8.07 -0.03
C ALA A 21 11.94 -6.61 0.33
N LEU A 22 10.76 -6.10 -0.05
CA LEU A 22 10.32 -4.74 0.27
C LEU A 22 10.02 -4.59 1.76
N ILE A 23 9.35 -5.58 2.37
CA ILE A 23 9.10 -5.62 3.83
C ILE A 23 10.41 -5.63 4.61
N ALA A 24 11.43 -6.34 4.12
CA ALA A 24 12.75 -6.39 4.74
C ALA A 24 13.49 -5.05 4.75
N LEU A 25 13.07 -4.08 3.92
CA LEU A 25 13.59 -2.71 3.99
C LEU A 25 13.02 -1.93 5.16
N ASP A 26 11.96 -2.42 5.80
CA ASP A 26 11.34 -1.81 6.98
C ASP A 26 11.00 -0.32 6.78
N SER A 27 10.36 -0.02 5.64
CA SER A 27 10.02 1.34 5.18
C SER A 27 11.22 2.25 4.88
N ASN A 28 12.46 1.75 4.98
CA ASN A 28 13.67 2.50 4.69
C ASN A 28 14.03 2.46 3.20
N PHE A 29 13.23 3.14 2.38
CA PHE A 29 13.50 3.36 0.96
C PHE A 29 12.98 4.70 0.47
N SER A 30 13.62 5.23 -0.57
CA SER A 30 13.13 6.39 -1.31
C SER A 30 11.91 6.02 -2.14
N PHE A 31 10.92 6.90 -2.18
CA PHE A 31 9.70 6.69 -2.97
C PHE A 31 9.25 8.00 -3.60
N GLU A 32 10.18 8.63 -4.31
CA GLU A 32 10.00 9.88 -5.02
C GLU A 32 9.50 9.62 -6.45
N ARG A 33 9.21 10.70 -7.17
CA ARG A 33 8.70 10.66 -8.55
C ARG A 33 9.54 9.75 -9.46
N GLU A 34 10.86 9.90 -9.41
CA GLU A 34 11.79 9.14 -10.24
C GLU A 34 11.78 7.66 -9.89
N ASP A 35 11.67 7.31 -8.61
CA ASP A 35 11.60 5.92 -8.13
C ASP A 35 10.32 5.24 -8.65
N ILE A 36 9.19 5.94 -8.59
CA ILE A 36 7.89 5.47 -9.08
C ILE A 36 7.91 5.24 -10.60
N LEU A 37 8.50 6.19 -11.34
CA LEU A 37 8.63 6.05 -12.79
C LEU A 37 9.54 4.88 -13.17
N GLU A 38 10.63 4.68 -12.43
CA GLU A 38 11.59 3.61 -12.74
C GLU A 38 11.02 2.22 -12.47
N ILE A 39 10.40 2.00 -11.31
CA ILE A 39 9.74 0.70 -11.03
C ILE A 39 8.58 0.45 -12.00
N GLY A 40 7.84 1.50 -12.36
CA GLY A 40 6.78 1.43 -13.36
C GLY A 40 7.30 1.04 -14.74
N GLN A 41 8.45 1.57 -15.14
CA GLN A 41 9.11 1.24 -16.40
C GLN A 41 9.52 -0.24 -16.44
N ILE A 42 10.13 -0.75 -15.36
CA ILE A 42 10.50 -2.17 -15.25
C ILE A 42 9.26 -3.07 -15.31
N TYR A 43 8.15 -2.66 -14.70
CA TYR A 43 6.87 -3.35 -14.83
C TYR A 43 6.41 -3.39 -16.29
N CYS A 44 6.42 -2.26 -17.01
CA CYS A 44 6.01 -2.19 -18.41
C CYS A 44 6.91 -3.02 -19.32
N GLU A 45 8.21 -3.07 -19.05
CA GLU A 45 9.17 -3.91 -19.79
C GLU A 45 8.91 -5.41 -19.56
N ARG A 46 8.61 -5.80 -18.31
CA ARG A 46 8.32 -7.19 -17.94
C ARG A 46 6.96 -7.66 -18.47
N TYR A 47 5.98 -6.77 -18.49
CA TYR A 47 4.61 -7.03 -18.88
C TYR A 47 4.19 -6.05 -19.97
N PRO A 48 4.67 -6.23 -21.22
CA PRO A 48 4.32 -5.34 -22.32
C PRO A 48 2.82 -5.43 -22.60
N GLU A 49 2.09 -4.38 -22.25
CA GLU A 49 0.65 -4.25 -22.48
C GLU A 49 0.39 -3.29 -23.64
N ALA A 50 -0.44 -3.70 -24.59
CA ALA A 50 -1.08 -2.79 -25.55
C ALA A 50 -2.49 -2.47 -25.05
N TYR A 51 -2.95 -1.23 -25.22
CA TYR A 51 -4.30 -0.80 -24.83
C TYR A 51 -5.42 -1.70 -25.42
N SER A 52 -5.17 -2.33 -26.58
CA SER A 52 -6.10 -3.22 -27.28
C SER A 52 -6.07 -4.70 -26.83
N LYS A 53 -5.05 -5.12 -26.05
CA LYS A 53 -4.92 -6.51 -25.53
C LYS A 53 -4.36 -6.47 -24.12
N ARG A 54 -5.22 -6.15 -23.15
CA ARG A 54 -4.88 -6.19 -21.72
C ARG A 54 -4.95 -7.62 -21.20
N ASN A 55 -3.86 -8.10 -20.61
CA ASN A 55 -3.87 -9.33 -19.82
C ASN A 55 -4.25 -8.96 -18.38
N THR A 56 -5.44 -9.38 -17.94
CA THR A 56 -5.97 -9.06 -16.60
C THR A 56 -5.04 -9.47 -15.46
N GLN A 57 -4.31 -10.58 -15.61
CA GLN A 57 -3.35 -11.03 -14.60
C GLN A 57 -2.18 -10.06 -14.46
N ASN A 58 -1.64 -9.59 -15.60
CA ASN A 58 -0.55 -8.61 -15.60
C ASN A 58 -0.99 -7.28 -15.00
N VAL A 59 -2.22 -6.86 -15.29
CA VAL A 59 -2.83 -5.65 -14.69
C VAL A 59 -2.92 -5.79 -13.18
N GLN A 60 -3.41 -6.93 -12.68
CA GLN A 60 -3.50 -7.21 -11.24
C GLN A 60 -2.13 -7.22 -10.56
N ILE A 61 -1.09 -7.76 -11.21
CA ILE A 61 0.28 -7.70 -10.70
C ILE A 61 0.75 -6.25 -10.57
N GLY A 62 0.43 -5.40 -11.57
CA GLY A 62 0.78 -3.97 -11.53
C GLY A 62 0.12 -3.22 -10.37
N TYR A 63 -1.19 -3.47 -10.15
CA TYR A 63 -1.91 -2.89 -9.01
C TYR A 63 -1.35 -3.39 -7.68
N PHE A 64 -1.01 -4.67 -7.61
CA PHE A 64 -0.46 -5.24 -6.39
C PHE A 64 0.94 -4.69 -6.08
N MET A 65 1.82 -4.59 -7.08
CA MET A 65 3.12 -3.94 -6.96
C MET A 65 2.98 -2.51 -6.43
N ALA A 66 2.12 -1.70 -7.04
CA ALA A 66 1.89 -0.33 -6.59
C ALA A 66 1.39 -0.29 -5.13
N ARG A 67 0.42 -1.14 -4.78
CA ARG A 67 -0.11 -1.25 -3.42
C ARG A 67 0.97 -1.61 -2.40
N LEU A 68 1.87 -2.54 -2.73
CA LEU A 68 2.99 -2.91 -1.84
C LEU A 68 3.86 -1.70 -1.52
N CYS A 69 4.30 -0.98 -2.56
CA CYS A 69 5.16 0.19 -2.40
C CYS A 69 4.49 1.30 -1.57
N ILE A 70 3.24 1.63 -1.87
CA ILE A 70 2.50 2.69 -1.17
C ILE A 70 2.31 2.31 0.30
N VAL A 71 1.85 1.08 0.58
CA VAL A 71 1.58 0.63 1.96
C VAL A 71 2.88 0.58 2.76
N GLU A 72 3.93 -0.07 2.26
CA GLU A 72 5.19 -0.14 3.01
C GLU A 72 5.78 1.25 3.28
N LYS A 73 5.62 2.18 2.33
CA LYS A 73 6.08 3.55 2.54
C LYS A 73 5.24 4.29 3.58
N ALA A 74 3.92 4.12 3.57
CA ALA A 74 3.00 4.75 4.51
C ALA A 74 3.16 4.25 5.96
N LEU A 75 3.75 3.07 6.17
CA LEU A 75 3.99 2.47 7.49
C LEU A 75 5.27 2.97 8.19
N ALA A 76 6.03 3.89 7.58
CA ALA A 76 7.32 4.35 8.11
C ALA A 76 7.25 4.87 9.55
N ASP A 77 6.20 5.61 9.90
CA ASP A 77 6.04 6.21 11.23
C ASP A 77 5.25 5.33 12.21
N ILE A 78 4.87 4.12 11.78
CA ILE A 78 4.13 3.18 12.61
C ILE A 78 5.10 2.34 13.43
N PRO A 79 4.85 2.12 14.74
CA PRO A 79 5.71 1.29 15.56
C PRO A 79 5.95 -0.10 14.92
N PRO A 80 7.20 -0.59 14.87
CA PRO A 80 7.52 -1.85 14.17
C PRO A 80 6.65 -3.05 14.58
N HIS A 81 6.26 -3.12 15.86
CA HIS A 81 5.42 -4.19 16.39
C HIS A 81 3.99 -4.17 15.84
N ASN A 82 3.47 -3.02 15.39
CA ASN A 82 2.13 -2.88 14.83
C ASN A 82 2.10 -3.01 13.30
N ARG A 83 3.22 -2.78 12.60
CA ARG A 83 3.29 -2.81 11.13
C ARG A 83 2.74 -4.08 10.51
N ASN A 84 3.01 -5.24 11.12
CA ASN A 84 2.53 -6.52 10.60
C ASN A 84 1.00 -6.65 10.62
N ALA A 85 0.33 -6.10 11.62
CA ALA A 85 -1.14 -6.08 11.66
C ALA A 85 -1.71 -5.23 10.51
N TYR A 86 -1.13 -4.06 10.27
CA TYR A 86 -1.52 -3.22 9.13
C TYR A 86 -1.25 -3.88 7.79
N ARG A 87 -0.09 -4.54 7.62
CA ARG A 87 0.21 -5.31 6.41
C ARG A 87 -0.86 -6.38 6.14
N GLN A 88 -1.29 -7.10 7.17
CA GLN A 88 -2.36 -8.09 7.03
C GLN A 88 -3.70 -7.47 6.59
N ILE A 89 -4.02 -6.26 7.07
CA ILE A 89 -5.24 -5.53 6.70
C ILE A 89 -5.18 -5.00 5.26
N PHE A 90 -4.05 -4.45 4.83
CA PHE A 90 -3.92 -3.84 3.49
C PHE A 90 -3.63 -4.84 2.38
N TYR A 91 -2.97 -5.97 2.67
CA TYR A 91 -2.59 -6.96 1.66
C TYR A 91 -3.61 -8.07 1.47
N ASP A 92 -4.29 -8.44 2.54
CA ASP A 92 -5.23 -9.53 2.56
C ASP A 92 -6.60 -9.03 3.03
N MET A 93 -7.52 -8.93 2.06
CA MET A 93 -8.87 -8.43 2.29
C MET A 93 -9.78 -9.47 2.96
N ASP A 94 -9.33 -10.72 3.07
CA ASP A 94 -10.09 -11.75 3.76
C ASP A 94 -10.10 -11.47 5.25
N SER A 95 -11.28 -11.57 5.87
CA SER A 95 -11.44 -11.37 7.31
C SER A 95 -10.90 -10.02 7.82
N ILE A 96 -11.02 -8.96 7.01
CA ILE A 96 -10.54 -7.61 7.34
C ILE A 96 -11.16 -7.07 8.64
N GLU A 97 -12.44 -7.34 8.87
CA GLU A 97 -13.14 -7.01 10.12
C GLU A 97 -12.45 -7.64 11.33
N ASN A 98 -12.18 -8.95 11.29
CA ASN A 98 -11.51 -9.66 12.38
C ASN A 98 -10.12 -9.08 12.65
N LYS A 99 -9.36 -8.76 11.59
CA LYS A 99 -8.02 -8.17 11.72
C LYS A 99 -8.06 -6.79 12.37
N ILE A 100 -8.99 -5.92 11.96
CA ILE A 100 -9.15 -4.59 12.55
C ILE A 100 -9.60 -4.69 14.01
N ASN A 101 -10.58 -5.54 14.31
CA ASN A 101 -11.06 -5.75 15.68
C ASN A 101 -9.96 -6.30 16.60
N ASN A 102 -9.15 -7.25 16.12
CA ASN A 102 -8.01 -7.77 16.88
C ASN A 102 -6.97 -6.69 17.16
N LEU A 103 -6.66 -5.84 16.18
CA LEU A 103 -5.73 -4.73 16.36
C LEU A 103 -6.26 -3.72 17.39
N ILE A 104 -7.55 -3.38 17.34
CA ILE A 104 -8.20 -2.52 18.34
C ILE A 104 -8.13 -3.14 19.74
N GLN A 105 -8.36 -4.45 19.88
CA GLN A 105 -8.25 -5.14 21.17
C GLN A 105 -6.82 -5.15 21.71
N GLN A 106 -5.82 -5.26 20.85
CA GLN A 106 -4.41 -5.33 21.24
C GLN A 106 -3.84 -3.95 21.62
N CYS A 107 -4.14 -2.91 20.84
CA CYS A 107 -3.50 -1.60 20.99
C CYS A 107 -4.40 -0.56 21.67
N GLY A 108 -5.71 -0.82 21.77
CA GLY A 108 -6.68 0.14 22.23
C GLY A 108 -7.17 1.08 21.12
N CYS A 109 -8.42 1.52 21.25
CA CYS A 109 -9.13 2.30 20.23
C CYS A 109 -8.40 3.61 19.87
N GLU A 110 -7.89 4.33 20.87
CA GLU A 110 -7.26 5.63 20.70
C GLU A 110 -5.94 5.53 19.94
N GLN A 111 -5.11 4.54 20.28
CA GLN A 111 -3.84 4.29 19.59
C GLN A 111 -4.10 3.93 18.12
N VAL A 112 -5.04 3.02 17.86
CA VAL A 112 -5.39 2.61 16.50
C VAL A 112 -5.97 3.78 15.70
N ALA A 113 -6.77 4.66 16.33
CA ALA A 113 -7.29 5.86 15.68
C ALA A 113 -6.16 6.84 15.31
N TYR A 114 -5.19 7.06 16.22
CA TYR A 114 -4.02 7.88 15.95
C TYR A 114 -3.18 7.32 14.80
N GLU A 115 -2.83 6.04 14.85
CA GLU A 115 -2.05 5.36 13.82
C GLU A 115 -2.79 5.38 12.46
N PHE A 116 -4.11 5.21 12.45
CA PHE A 116 -4.92 5.33 11.24
C PHE A 116 -4.86 6.74 10.63
N VAL A 117 -4.92 7.79 11.44
CA VAL A 117 -4.75 9.17 10.95
C VAL A 117 -3.36 9.37 10.35
N THR A 118 -2.32 8.84 11.00
CA THR A 118 -0.93 8.90 10.50
C THR A 118 -0.80 8.19 9.14
N ILE A 119 -1.28 6.94 9.02
CA ILE A 119 -1.22 6.16 7.78
C ILE A 119 -1.99 6.86 6.66
N THR A 120 -3.20 7.32 6.93
CA THR A 120 -4.04 7.98 5.92
C THR A 120 -3.49 9.33 5.48
N GLY A 121 -2.84 10.08 6.38
CA GLY A 121 -2.07 11.29 6.03
C GLY A 121 -0.96 10.98 5.04
N ARG A 122 -0.14 9.96 5.33
CA ARG A 122 0.94 9.53 4.42
C ARG A 122 0.42 9.04 3.07
N ILE A 123 -0.69 8.31 3.05
CA ILE A 123 -1.30 7.83 1.80
C ILE A 123 -1.76 9.02 0.93
N LYS A 124 -2.31 10.08 1.53
CA LYS A 124 -2.69 11.30 0.80
C LYS A 124 -1.48 12.04 0.21
N ASP A 125 -0.38 12.12 0.94
CA ASP A 125 0.87 12.69 0.42
C ASP A 125 1.38 11.90 -0.80
N LEU A 126 1.33 10.56 -0.70
CA LEU A 126 1.71 9.64 -1.78
C LEU A 126 0.75 9.72 -2.98
N GLU A 127 -0.55 9.88 -2.75
CA GLU A 127 -1.54 10.11 -3.80
C GLU A 127 -1.24 11.40 -4.56
N ALA A 128 -0.95 12.50 -3.87
CA ALA A 128 -0.60 13.77 -4.50
C ALA A 128 0.66 13.64 -5.39
N LEU A 129 1.65 12.87 -4.94
CA LEU A 129 2.83 12.53 -5.73
C LEU A 129 2.46 11.73 -6.98
N ILE A 130 1.65 10.68 -6.84
CA ILE A 130 1.17 9.84 -7.95
C ILE A 130 0.33 10.66 -8.95
N ASP A 131 -0.47 11.61 -8.47
CA ASP A 131 -1.26 12.49 -9.31
C ASP A 131 -0.42 13.47 -10.12
N SER A 132 0.77 13.83 -9.63
CA SER A 132 1.71 14.66 -10.39
C SER A 132 2.40 13.93 -11.55
N LEU A 133 2.28 12.61 -11.63
CA LEU A 133 2.91 11.80 -12.69
C LEU A 133 2.31 12.10 -14.06
N PRO A 134 3.11 11.96 -15.14
CA PRO A 134 2.59 12.04 -16.50
C PRO A 134 1.51 10.98 -16.72
N ARG A 135 0.50 11.31 -17.54
CA ARG A 135 -0.53 10.34 -17.93
C ARG A 135 0.11 9.17 -18.67
N GLY A 136 -0.31 7.96 -18.33
CA GLY A 136 0.14 6.74 -18.98
C GLY A 136 0.00 5.51 -18.08
N MET A 137 0.46 4.37 -18.60
CA MET A 137 0.29 3.06 -17.96
C MET A 137 0.84 2.99 -16.53
N ILE A 138 1.98 3.64 -16.27
CA ILE A 138 2.57 3.68 -14.91
C ILE A 138 1.59 4.31 -13.93
N LYS A 139 1.12 5.53 -14.23
CA LYS A 139 0.15 6.23 -13.40
C LYS A 139 -1.14 5.42 -13.22
N GLU A 140 -1.64 4.78 -14.28
CA GLU A 140 -2.81 3.88 -14.20
C GLU A 140 -2.61 2.75 -13.19
N LYS A 141 -1.42 2.12 -13.11
CA LYS A 141 -1.17 1.05 -12.12
C LYS A 141 -1.17 1.57 -10.69
N PHE A 142 -0.59 2.75 -10.46
CA PHE A 142 -0.55 3.35 -9.13
C PHE A 142 -1.93 3.81 -8.65
N ILE A 143 -2.74 4.40 -9.53
CA ILE A 143 -4.15 4.73 -9.24
C ILE A 143 -4.96 3.45 -8.94
N GLY A 144 -4.74 2.38 -9.70
CA GLY A 144 -5.40 1.09 -9.43
C GLY A 144 -5.02 0.51 -8.07
N GLY A 145 -3.75 0.61 -7.68
CA GLY A 145 -3.28 0.22 -6.33
C GLY A 145 -3.91 1.07 -5.22
N LEU A 146 -3.97 2.40 -5.39
CA LEU A 146 -4.61 3.33 -4.47
C LEU A 146 -6.10 3.03 -4.29
N SER A 147 -6.80 2.67 -5.36
CA SER A 147 -8.24 2.36 -5.30
C SER A 147 -8.53 1.22 -4.32
N VAL A 148 -7.68 0.19 -4.29
CA VAL A 148 -7.80 -0.93 -3.33
C VAL A 148 -7.49 -0.46 -1.91
N ILE A 149 -6.48 0.39 -1.74
CA ILE A 149 -6.12 0.97 -0.44
C ILE A 149 -7.29 1.79 0.12
N TYR A 150 -7.97 2.59 -0.71
CA TYR A 150 -9.11 3.39 -0.27
C TYR A 150 -10.31 2.57 0.18
N ASN A 151 -10.55 1.41 -0.45
CA ASN A 151 -11.56 0.46 0.03
C ASN A 151 -11.24 -0.03 1.45
N VAL A 152 -9.97 -0.34 1.73
CA VAL A 152 -9.50 -0.74 3.06
C VAL A 152 -9.64 0.41 4.06
N ILE A 153 -9.22 1.63 3.70
CA ILE A 153 -9.35 2.83 4.53
C ILE A 153 -10.81 3.07 4.92
N TYR A 154 -11.73 2.94 3.97
CA TYR A 154 -13.16 3.12 4.23
C TYR A 154 -13.67 2.15 5.30
N LEU A 155 -13.35 0.86 5.17
CA LEU A 155 -13.73 -0.16 6.13
C LEU A 155 -13.09 0.09 7.50
N PHE A 156 -11.79 0.41 7.52
CA PHE A 156 -11.07 0.70 8.76
C PHE A 156 -11.68 1.90 9.49
N HIS A 157 -11.97 2.99 8.77
CA HIS A 157 -12.61 4.17 9.35
C HIS A 157 -13.96 3.84 9.99
N HIS A 158 -14.76 2.98 9.35
CA HIS A 158 -16.03 2.51 9.90
C HIS A 158 -15.86 1.83 11.26
N PHE A 159 -14.92 0.89 11.40
CA PHE A 159 -14.68 0.17 12.66
C PHE A 159 -14.09 1.06 13.77
N ILE A 160 -13.16 1.96 13.43
CA ILE A 160 -12.64 2.95 14.40
C ILE A 160 -13.78 3.83 14.91
N LYS A 161 -14.65 4.33 14.02
CA LYS A 161 -15.77 5.17 14.41
C LYS A 161 -16.72 4.46 15.37
N GLN A 162 -17.07 3.19 15.07
CA GLN A 162 -17.90 2.38 15.97
C GLN A 162 -17.26 2.19 17.35
N CYS A 163 -15.96 1.87 17.37
CA CYS A 163 -15.22 1.67 18.61
C CYS A 163 -15.17 2.97 19.45
N MET A 164 -14.90 4.11 18.82
CA MET A 164 -14.85 5.41 19.51
C MET A 164 -16.22 5.87 20.03
N GLN A 165 -17.32 5.48 19.36
CA GLN A 165 -18.67 5.77 19.84
C GLN A 165 -18.99 4.98 21.10
N ARG A 166 -18.68 3.67 21.12
CA ARG A 166 -18.89 2.80 22.29
C ARG A 166 -18.11 3.28 23.52
N ASN A 167 -16.90 3.79 23.33
CA ASN A 167 -16.10 4.33 24.44
C ASN A 167 -16.65 5.64 25.04
N LYS A 168 -17.51 6.38 24.34
CA LYS A 168 -18.15 7.60 24.88
C LYS A 168 -19.41 7.32 25.69
N GLU A 169 -19.94 6.11 25.59
CA GLU A 169 -21.15 5.66 26.28
C GLU A 169 -20.84 4.95 27.61
N LEU A 170 -19.55 4.75 27.92
CA LEU A 170 -19.01 4.17 29.16
C LEU A 170 -18.42 5.27 30.04
#